data_AF-A0A1G9VY04-F1
#
_entry.id   AF-A0A1G9VY04-F1
#
_cell.length_a   1.000
_cell.length_b   1.000
_cell.length_c   1.000
_cell.angle_alpha   90.00
_cell.angle_beta   90.00
_cell.angle_gamma   90.00
#
_symmetry.space_group_name_H-M   'P 1'
#
loop_
_entity.id
_entity.type
_entity.pdbx_description
1 polymer ?
#
loop_
_entity_poly.entity_id
_entity_poly.type
_entity_poly.pdbx_seq_one_letter_code
_entity_poly.pdbx_strand_id
1 'polypeptide(L)'
;MELSATGEPVVVQDDTKVHVGLDLRPGTLTLTRGGEDFAAYYALVKFASAHGDPWAAEEVKFSAKGPDGTAVALTVDLLNDTWDGPRAGVPGAIWKVVALAATSAGDVGITYASPGAV
;
A
#
# COMPACT_ATOMS: atom_id res chain seq x y z
N MET A 1 23.42 24.77 35.89
CA MET A 1 22.45 25.54 35.08
C MET A 1 21.14 24.77 35.14
N GLU A 2 20.07 25.41 35.62
CA GLU A 2 18.72 24.85 35.56
C GLU A 2 18.04 25.33 34.27
N LEU A 3 17.53 24.40 33.48
CA LEU A 3 16.77 24.68 32.27
C LEU A 3 15.29 24.81 32.67
N SER A 4 14.69 25.97 32.40
CA SER A 4 13.24 26.14 32.48
C SER A 4 12.67 26.33 31.07
N ALA A 5 11.65 25.56 30.73
CA ALA A 5 10.88 25.71 29.48
C ALA A 5 9.45 26.18 29.80
N THR A 6 8.93 27.11 29.01
CA THR A 6 7.54 27.57 29.05
C THR A 6 6.89 27.33 27.68
N GLY A 7 5.74 26.65 27.70
CA GLY A 7 4.97 26.22 26.51
C GLY A 7 4.49 24.78 26.67
N GLU A 8 3.25 24.48 26.29
CA GLU A 8 2.78 23.09 26.23
C GLU A 8 3.40 22.38 25.03
N PRO A 9 3.82 21.12 25.15
CA PRO A 9 4.31 20.36 24.01
C PRO A 9 3.21 20.22 22.97
N VAL A 10 3.46 20.72 21.76
CA VAL A 10 2.62 20.44 20.61
C VAL A 10 3.03 19.07 20.07
N VAL A 11 2.24 18.05 20.37
CA VAL A 11 2.39 16.73 19.76
C VAL A 11 1.66 16.74 18.43
N VAL A 12 2.41 16.83 17.33
CA VAL A 12 1.88 16.52 16.00
C VAL A 12 2.06 15.01 15.82
N GLN A 13 0.97 14.24 15.90
CA GLN A 13 1.01 12.81 15.61
C GLN A 13 1.01 12.61 14.09
N ASP A 14 2.11 12.10 13.55
CA ASP A 14 2.14 11.57 12.19
C ASP A 14 1.41 10.21 12.14
N ASP A 15 0.76 9.92 11.01
CA ASP A 15 0.10 8.64 10.79
C ASP A 15 1.08 7.47 10.94
N THR A 16 0.62 6.40 11.59
CA THR A 16 1.41 5.17 11.66
C THR A 16 1.40 4.49 10.29
N LYS A 17 2.58 4.13 9.78
CA LYS A 17 2.76 3.53 8.46
C LYS A 17 3.39 2.14 8.57
N VAL A 18 2.80 1.16 7.90
CA VAL A 18 3.33 -0.20 7.79
C VAL A 18 3.47 -0.58 6.33
N HIS A 19 4.59 -1.22 6.00
CA HIS A 19 4.85 -1.77 4.67
C HIS A 19 4.87 -3.28 4.74
N VAL A 20 4.13 -3.93 3.84
CA VAL A 20 4.02 -5.38 3.77
C VAL A 20 4.48 -5.84 2.40
N GLY A 21 5.50 -6.69 2.39
CA GLY A 21 6.07 -7.28 1.18
C GLY A 21 5.44 -8.61 0.82
N LEU A 22 5.22 -8.84 -0.47
CA LEU A 22 4.71 -10.09 -1.03
C LEU A 22 5.58 -10.54 -2.21
N ASP A 23 6.16 -11.72 -2.09
CA ASP A 23 6.79 -12.39 -3.22
C ASP A 23 5.71 -12.99 -4.13
N LEU A 24 5.71 -12.55 -5.39
CA LEU A 24 4.78 -13.02 -6.40
C LEU A 24 5.48 -14.04 -7.28
N ARG A 25 4.87 -15.22 -7.45
CA ARG A 25 5.41 -16.20 -8.38
C ARG A 25 5.36 -15.62 -9.80
N PRO A 26 6.43 -15.76 -10.61
CA PRO A 26 6.44 -15.31 -12.00
C PRO A 26 5.21 -15.81 -12.77
N GLY A 27 4.57 -14.92 -13.53
CA GLY A 27 3.37 -15.24 -14.32
C GLY A 27 2.04 -15.24 -13.54
N THR A 28 2.06 -14.99 -12.22
CA THR A 28 0.82 -14.92 -11.42
C THR A 28 0.09 -13.59 -11.59
N LEU A 29 0.83 -12.52 -11.91
CA LEU A 29 0.28 -11.19 -12.12
C LEU A 29 1.02 -10.50 -13.28
N THR A 30 0.25 -10.13 -14.30
CA THR A 30 0.69 -9.26 -15.38
C THR A 30 0.08 -7.89 -15.19
N LEU A 31 0.92 -6.86 -15.24
CA LEU A 31 0.52 -5.46 -15.19
C LEU A 31 0.63 -4.88 -16.59
N THR A 32 -0.42 -4.24 -17.08
CA THR A 32 -0.38 -3.59 -18.40
C THR A 32 -0.32 -2.07 -18.22
N ARG A 33 0.68 -1.42 -18.82
CA ARG A 33 0.82 0.04 -18.83
C ARG A 33 1.20 0.49 -20.24
N GLY A 34 0.42 1.41 -20.81
CA GLY A 34 0.71 1.95 -22.15
C GLY A 34 0.64 0.90 -23.27
N GLY A 35 -0.06 -0.22 -23.06
CA GLY A 35 -0.13 -1.34 -24.02
C GLY A 35 1.00 -2.37 -23.88
N GLU A 36 1.94 -2.17 -22.97
CA GLU A 36 3.01 -3.12 -22.67
C GLU A 36 2.70 -3.92 -21.41
N ASP A 37 3.08 -5.20 -21.43
CA ASP A 37 2.90 -6.13 -20.34
C ASP A 37 4.16 -6.28 -19.50
N PHE A 38 3.97 -6.25 -18.17
CA PHE A 38 5.01 -6.34 -17.17
C PHE A 38 4.69 -7.50 -16.22
N ALA A 39 5.61 -8.44 -16.10
CA ALA A 39 5.47 -9.57 -15.19
C ALA A 39 5.90 -9.18 -13.78
N ALA A 40 4.94 -8.99 -12.87
CA ALA A 40 5.22 -8.65 -11.48
C ALA A 40 5.77 -9.87 -10.72
N TYR A 41 6.84 -9.65 -9.94
CA TYR A 41 7.47 -10.69 -9.11
C TYR A 41 7.55 -10.30 -7.63
N TYR A 42 7.29 -9.04 -7.30
CA TYR A 42 7.20 -8.59 -5.91
C TYR A 42 6.22 -7.43 -5.80
N ALA A 43 5.48 -7.36 -4.69
CA ALA A 43 4.63 -6.23 -4.35
C ALA A 43 4.93 -5.74 -2.93
N LEU A 44 5.00 -4.43 -2.76
CA LEU A 44 5.07 -3.77 -1.47
C LEU A 44 3.79 -2.96 -1.28
N VAL A 45 2.99 -3.32 -0.28
CA VAL A 45 1.75 -2.61 0.06
C VAL A 45 2.00 -1.71 1.25
N LYS A 46 1.66 -0.44 1.12
CA LYS A 46 1.74 0.53 2.21
C LYS A 46 0.36 0.72 2.83
N PHE A 47 0.29 0.52 4.13
CA PHE A 47 -0.88 0.82 4.95
C PHE A 47 -0.58 2.02 5.85
N ALA A 48 -1.58 2.89 6.01
CA ALA A 48 -1.55 4.02 6.91
C ALA A 48 -2.77 4.00 7.84
N SER A 49 -2.60 4.47 9.07
CA SER A 49 -3.70 4.68 10.00
C SER A 49 -3.42 5.87 10.92
N ALA A 50 -4.41 6.75 11.02
CA ALA A 50 -4.48 7.75 12.08
C ALA A 50 -4.99 7.04 13.33
N HIS A 51 -4.14 6.88 14.35
CA HIS A 51 -4.46 6.24 15.65
C HIS A 51 -4.60 4.71 15.65
N GLY A 52 -4.15 4.03 14.60
CA GLY A 52 -3.96 2.57 14.61
C GLY A 52 -5.18 1.74 14.23
N ASP A 53 -6.36 2.32 14.00
CA ASP A 53 -7.52 1.66 13.39
C ASP A 53 -8.57 2.66 12.84
N PRO A 54 -9.22 2.38 11.69
CA PRO A 54 -8.93 1.30 10.75
C PRO A 54 -7.72 1.63 9.85
N TRP A 55 -7.04 0.60 9.35
CA TRP A 55 -5.93 0.75 8.42
C TRP A 55 -6.43 0.92 6.99
N ALA A 56 -5.90 1.91 6.27
CA ALA A 56 -6.16 2.13 4.86
C ALA A 56 -4.93 1.77 4.02
N ALA A 57 -5.14 1.11 2.88
CA ALA A 57 -4.08 0.90 1.91
C ALA A 57 -3.85 2.20 1.12
N GLU A 58 -2.64 2.74 1.21
CA GLU A 58 -2.24 4.00 0.58
C GLU A 58 -1.74 3.77 -0.85
N GLU A 59 -0.85 2.79 -1.00
CA GLU A 59 -0.09 2.56 -2.23
C GLU A 59 0.26 1.07 -2.37
N VAL A 60 0.34 0.60 -3.62
CA VAL A 60 1.04 -0.64 -3.95
C VAL A 60 2.16 -0.34 -4.94
N LYS A 61 3.38 -0.73 -4.59
CA LYS A 61 4.53 -0.68 -5.47
C LYS A 61 4.90 -2.09 -5.92
N PHE A 62 4.80 -2.33 -7.23
CA PHE A 62 5.23 -3.58 -7.84
C PHE A 62 6.66 -3.47 -8.36
N SER A 63 7.45 -4.52 -8.15
CA SER A 63 8.65 -4.77 -8.92
C SER A 63 8.31 -5.80 -10.00
N ALA A 64 8.58 -5.45 -11.26
CA ALA A 64 8.18 -6.23 -12.42
C ALA A 64 9.29 -6.26 -13.47
N LYS A 65 9.22 -7.22 -14.40
CA LYS A 65 10.07 -7.25 -15.59
C LYS A 65 9.24 -6.87 -16.81
N GLY A 66 9.76 -5.93 -17.61
CA GLY A 66 9.18 -5.58 -18.91
C GLY A 66 9.46 -6.63 -19.98
N PRO A 67 8.95 -6.43 -21.21
CA PRO A 67 9.12 -7.36 -22.32
C PRO A 67 10.60 -7.66 -22.64
N ASP A 68 11.47 -6.66 -22.50
CA ASP A 68 12.92 -6.79 -22.71
C ASP A 68 13.66 -7.44 -21.52
N GLY A 69 12.94 -7.88 -20.48
CA GLY A 69 13.49 -8.45 -19.26
C GLY A 69 14.03 -7.42 -18.25
N THR A 70 14.04 -6.14 -18.60
CA THR A 70 14.45 -5.04 -17.72
C THR A 70 13.54 -4.95 -16.50
N ALA A 71 14.14 -4.86 -15.31
CA ALA A 71 13.40 -4.65 -14.07
C ALA A 71 12.91 -3.20 -13.96
N VAL A 72 11.64 -3.05 -13.60
CA VAL A 72 10.98 -1.76 -13.43
C VAL A 72 10.14 -1.75 -12.16
N ALA A 73 9.92 -0.56 -11.61
CA ALA A 73 8.97 -0.35 -10.52
C ALA A 73 7.70 0.32 -11.05
N LEU A 74 6.54 -0.24 -10.70
CA LEU A 74 5.23 0.31 -11.06
C LEU A 74 4.46 0.62 -9.78
N THR A 75 4.09 1.89 -9.61
CA THR A 75 3.34 2.38 -8.45
C THR A 75 1.87 2.55 -8.80
N VAL A 76 0.99 2.12 -7.90
CA VAL A 76 -0.44 2.34 -7.95
C VAL A 76 -0.89 3.03 -6.66
N ASP A 77 -1.31 4.29 -6.78
CA ASP A 77 -1.94 5.03 -5.69
C ASP A 77 -3.36 4.51 -5.45
N LEU A 78 -3.66 4.14 -4.22
CA LEU A 78 -4.94 3.57 -3.81
C LEU A 78 -5.84 4.53 -3.05
N LEU A 79 -5.27 5.60 -2.48
CA LEU A 79 -6.05 6.69 -1.92
C LEU A 79 -6.38 7.74 -2.99
N ASN A 80 -7.48 8.43 -2.78
CA ASN A 80 -7.80 9.66 -3.50
C ASN A 80 -7.03 10.85 -2.91
N ASP A 81 -7.14 11.99 -3.59
CA ASP A 81 -6.57 13.27 -3.18
C ASP A 81 -7.12 13.80 -1.85
N THR A 82 -8.26 13.28 -1.39
CA THR A 82 -8.90 13.67 -0.14
C THR A 82 -8.65 12.71 1.03
N TRP A 83 -7.84 11.66 0.83
CA TRP A 83 -7.61 10.59 1.82
C TRP A 83 -8.87 9.84 2.29
N ASP A 84 -10.01 10.02 1.61
CA ASP A 84 -11.31 9.48 2.04
C ASP A 84 -11.52 8.01 1.66
N GLY A 85 -10.51 7.38 1.05
CA GLY A 85 -10.47 5.93 0.86
C GLY A 85 -10.19 5.47 -0.58
N PRO A 86 -10.70 4.30 -0.97
CA PRO A 86 -10.23 3.55 -2.13
C PRO A 86 -10.51 4.22 -3.47
N ARG A 87 -9.51 4.19 -4.34
CA ARG A 87 -9.58 4.76 -5.69
C ARG A 87 -10.44 3.91 -6.63
N ALA A 88 -11.47 4.53 -7.21
CA ALA A 88 -12.28 3.92 -8.27
C ALA A 88 -11.44 3.66 -9.53
N GLY A 89 -11.76 2.59 -10.27
CA GLY A 89 -11.06 2.22 -11.51
C GLY A 89 -9.76 1.44 -11.32
N VAL A 90 -9.37 1.12 -10.07
CA VAL A 90 -8.24 0.23 -9.80
C VAL A 90 -8.67 -1.23 -10.07
N PRO A 91 -7.93 -1.99 -10.91
CA PRO A 91 -8.23 -3.39 -11.20
C PRO A 91 -8.38 -4.26 -9.95
N GLY A 92 -9.38 -5.15 -9.94
CA GLY A 92 -9.63 -6.07 -8.83
C GLY A 92 -8.45 -6.97 -8.43
N ALA A 93 -7.53 -7.25 -9.36
CA ALA A 93 -6.31 -7.98 -9.06
C ALA A 93 -5.40 -7.25 -8.06
N ILE A 94 -5.34 -5.92 -8.11
CA ILE A 94 -4.55 -5.11 -7.16
C ILE A 94 -5.19 -5.18 -5.78
N TRP A 95 -6.53 -5.12 -5.68
CA TRP A 95 -7.23 -5.30 -4.41
C TRP A 95 -7.01 -6.69 -3.79
N LYS A 96 -6.84 -7.74 -4.61
CA LYS A 96 -6.44 -9.08 -4.10
C LYS A 96 -5.04 -9.07 -3.50
N VAL A 97 -4.09 -8.34 -4.09
CA VAL A 97 -2.73 -8.17 -3.54
C VAL A 97 -2.79 -7.42 -2.20
N VAL A 98 -3.59 -6.36 -2.11
CA VAL A 98 -3.81 -5.61 -0.86
C VAL A 98 -4.41 -6.51 0.22
N ALA A 99 -5.46 -7.27 -0.11
CA ALA A 99 -6.10 -8.18 0.84
C ALA A 99 -5.14 -9.28 1.32
N LEU A 100 -4.30 -9.83 0.43
CA LEU A 100 -3.28 -10.81 0.80
C LEU A 100 -2.24 -10.20 1.74
N ALA A 101 -1.76 -8.99 1.44
CA ALA A 101 -0.80 -8.28 2.28
C ALA A 101 -1.38 -7.98 3.67
N ALA A 102 -2.62 -7.49 3.71
CA ALA A 102 -3.31 -7.25 4.97
C ALA A 102 -3.54 -8.54 5.76
N THR A 103 -3.90 -9.65 5.10
CA THR A 103 -4.06 -10.95 5.77
C THR A 103 -2.75 -11.40 6.39
N SER A 104 -1.63 -11.32 5.66
CA SER A 104 -0.30 -11.63 6.17
C SER A 104 0.13 -10.72 7.32
N ALA A 105 -0.37 -9.47 7.35
CA ALA A 105 -0.12 -8.53 8.42
C ALA A 105 -1.21 -8.52 9.53
N GLY A 106 -2.27 -9.30 9.36
CA GLY A 106 -3.31 -9.49 10.38
C GLY A 106 -2.73 -10.11 11.64
N ASP A 107 -1.72 -10.97 11.50
CA ASP A 107 -0.94 -11.53 12.61
C ASP A 107 -0.20 -10.45 13.45
N VAL A 108 -0.02 -9.24 12.90
CA VAL A 108 0.60 -8.08 13.58
C VAL A 108 -0.38 -6.94 13.85
N GLY A 109 -1.69 -7.18 13.72
CA GLY A 109 -2.74 -6.23 14.10
C GLY A 109 -3.26 -5.32 12.98
N ILE A 110 -2.94 -5.60 11.70
CA ILE A 110 -3.54 -4.86 10.58
C ILE A 110 -4.90 -5.46 10.23
N THR A 111 -5.98 -4.74 10.53
CA THR A 111 -7.33 -5.09 10.10
C THR A 111 -7.73 -4.25 8.89
N TYR A 112 -7.69 -4.84 7.71
CA TYR A 112 -8.10 -4.20 6.46
C TYR A 112 -9.49 -4.67 6.03
N ALA A 113 -10.40 -3.74 5.80
CA ALA A 113 -11.66 -4.02 5.13
C ALA A 113 -11.52 -3.68 3.64
N SER A 114 -11.69 -4.67 2.76
CA SER A 114 -11.74 -4.41 1.32
C SER A 114 -12.87 -3.43 1.01
N PRO A 115 -12.69 -2.51 0.04
CA PRO A 115 -13.79 -1.73 -0.51
C PRO A 115 -14.87 -2.70 -0.95
N GLY A 116 -16.07 -2.58 -0.36
CA GLY A 116 -17.16 -3.53 -0.59
C GLY A 116 -17.41 -3.74 -2.08
N ALA A 117 -17.67 -4.99 -2.48
CA ALA A 117 -18.30 -5.27 -3.75
C ALA A 117 -19.67 -4.59 -3.74
N VAL A 118 -19.77 -3.43 -4.37
CA VAL A 118 -21.04 -2.84 -4.78
C VAL A 118 -21.61 -3.61 -5.96
#